data_AF-A0A9D5IG70-F1
#
_entry.id   AF-A0A9D5IG70-F1
#
_cell.length_a   1.000
_cell.length_b   1.000
_cell.length_c   1.000
_cell.angle_alpha   90.00
_cell.angle_beta   90.00
_cell.angle_gamma   90.00
#
_symmetry.space_group_name_H-M   'P 1'
#
loop_
_entity.id
_entity.type
_entity.pdbx_description
1 polymer ?
#
loop_
_entity_poly.entity_id
_entity_poly.type
_entity_poly.pdbx_seq_one_letter_code
_entity_poly.pdbx_strand_id
1 'polypeptide(L)' 'MTETVRELQEKVLTLPTDERAALAELLLASLEPKSSAQRAWAQLASRRREDVVAGKVSMVPGAEAVARIRAKLA' A
#
# COMPACT_ATOMS: atom_id res chain seq x y z
N MET A 1 4.08 -15.72 14.02
CA MET A 1 2.73 -15.25 14.42
C MET A 1 2.58 -15.52 15.90
N THR A 2 2.21 -14.52 16.70
CA THR A 2 2.02 -14.73 18.16
C THR A 2 0.74 -15.53 18.41
N GLU A 3 0.62 -16.15 19.58
CA GLU A 3 -0.58 -16.90 19.96
C GLU A 3 -1.84 -16.02 19.89
N THR A 4 -1.73 -14.78 20.37
CA THR A 4 -2.81 -13.78 20.28
C THR A 4 -3.26 -13.52 18.84
N VAL A 5 -2.35 -13.45 17.87
CA VAL A 5 -2.74 -13.23 16.47
C VAL A 5 -3.45 -14.45 15.89
N ARG A 6 -3.06 -15.66 16.30
CA ARG A 6 -3.73 -16.90 15.88
C ARG A 6 -5.17 -16.95 16.40
N GLU A 7 -5.38 -16.70 17.69
CA GLU A 7 -6.71 -16.68 18.30
C GLU A 7 -7.63 -15.63 17.65
N LEU A 8 -7.10 -14.44 17.34
CA LEU A 8 -7.84 -13.40 16.65
C LEU A 8 -8.21 -13.80 15.23
N GLN A 9 -7.29 -14.43 14.49
CA GLN A 9 -7.56 -14.92 13.15
C GLN A 9 -8.71 -15.93 13.15
N GLU A 10 -8.67 -16.91 14.05
CA GLU A 10 -9.74 -17.91 14.18
C GLU A 10 -11.10 -17.26 14.45
N LYS A 11 -11.15 -16.31 15.41
CA LYS A 11 -12.37 -15.56 15.72
C LYS A 11 -12.89 -14.76 14.53
N VAL A 12 -12.03 -14.00 13.86
CA VAL A 12 -12.41 -13.17 12.70
C VAL A 12 -12.96 -14.03 11.56
N LEU A 13 -12.39 -15.21 11.32
CA LEU A 13 -12.87 -16.12 10.27
C LEU A 13 -14.25 -16.72 10.56
N THR A 14 -14.72 -16.71 11.81
CA THR A 14 -16.09 -17.14 12.15
C THR A 14 -17.16 -16.08 11.90
N LEU A 15 -16.76 -14.81 11.69
CA LEU A 15 -17.70 -13.71 11.48
C LEU A 15 -18.39 -13.77 10.11
N PRO A 16 -19.58 -13.18 9.95
CA PRO A 16 -20.18 -12.91 8.65
C PRO A 16 -19.25 -12.14 7.69
N THR A 17 -19.45 -12.31 6.38
CA THR A 17 -18.56 -11.74 5.35
C THR A 17 -18.49 -10.21 5.39
N ASP A 18 -19.59 -9.54 5.66
CA ASP A 18 -19.70 -8.09 5.80
C ASP A 18 -18.93 -7.57 7.03
N GLU A 19 -19.02 -8.25 8.17
CA GLU A 19 -18.24 -7.90 9.36
C GLU A 19 -16.74 -8.13 9.14
N ARG A 20 -16.35 -9.22 8.46
CA ARG A 20 -14.95 -9.43 8.08
C ARG A 20 -14.43 -8.34 7.15
N ALA A 21 -15.25 -7.89 6.19
CA ALA A 21 -14.89 -6.81 5.28
C ALA A 21 -14.67 -5.49 6.05
N ALA A 22 -15.59 -5.13 6.96
CA ALA A 22 -15.45 -3.95 7.79
C ALA A 22 -14.17 -3.98 8.66
N LEU A 23 -13.85 -5.14 9.26
CA LEU A 23 -12.60 -5.31 10.01
C LEU A 23 -11.36 -5.20 9.12
N ALA A 24 -11.40 -5.76 7.92
CA ALA A 24 -10.30 -5.64 6.96
C ALA A 24 -10.05 -4.17 6.59
N GLU A 25 -11.10 -3.38 6.37
CA GLU A 25 -10.99 -1.93 6.09
C GLU A 25 -10.35 -1.18 7.27
N LEU A 26 -10.78 -1.44 8.50
CA LEU A 26 -10.21 -0.82 9.70
C LEU A 26 -8.73 -1.17 9.88
N LEU A 27 -8.38 -2.45 9.67
CA LEU A 27 -6.99 -2.90 9.75
C LEU A 27 -6.14 -2.27 8.65
N LEU A 28 -6.62 -2.21 7.42
CA LEU A 28 -5.93 -1.53 6.32
C LEU A 28 -5.72 -0.05 6.63
N ALA A 29 -6.75 0.66 7.10
CA ALA A 29 -6.64 2.05 7.53
C ALA A 29 -5.60 2.25 8.64
N SER A 30 -5.46 1.28 9.56
CA SER A 30 -4.46 1.35 10.63
C SER A 30 -3.00 1.25 10.14
N LEU A 31 -2.80 0.73 8.92
CA LEU A 31 -1.51 0.59 8.26
C LEU A 31 -1.16 1.81 7.39
N GLU A 32 -2.08 2.76 7.25
CA GLU A 32 -1.85 3.98 6.45
C GLU A 32 -0.67 4.80 6.98
N PRO A 33 0.03 5.54 6.10
CA PRO A 33 1.14 6.45 6.42
C PRO A 33 0.98 7.31 7.68
N LYS A 34 1.79 7.05 8.71
CA LYS A 34 1.75 7.80 9.98
C LYS A 34 2.78 8.92 10.05
N SER A 35 3.91 8.81 9.35
CA SER A 35 4.93 9.87 9.30
C SER A 35 4.65 10.88 8.18
N SER A 36 5.19 12.09 8.33
CA SER A 36 5.15 13.11 7.27
C SER A 36 5.77 12.60 5.96
N ALA A 37 6.87 11.85 6.06
CA ALA A 37 7.54 11.24 4.92
C ALA A 37 6.65 10.19 4.22
N GLN A 38 6.00 9.30 4.98
CA GLN A 38 5.10 8.31 4.40
C GLN A 38 3.89 8.98 3.73
N ARG A 39 3.32 10.04 4.34
CA ARG A 39 2.19 10.77 3.75
C ARG A 39 2.59 11.47 2.45
N ALA A 40 3.74 12.13 2.44
CA ALA A 40 4.28 12.76 1.25
C ALA A 40 4.54 11.74 0.13
N TRP A 41 5.04 10.55 0.48
CA TRP A 41 5.21 9.46 -0.47
C TRP A 41 3.89 8.99 -1.07
N ALA A 42 2.86 8.76 -0.26
CA ALA A 42 1.54 8.34 -0.73
C ALA A 42 0.89 9.39 -1.65
N GLN A 43 0.97 10.67 -1.29
CA GLN A 43 0.50 11.77 -2.13
C GLN A 43 1.25 11.82 -3.48
N LEU A 44 2.57 11.67 -3.46
CA LEU A 44 3.38 11.63 -4.67
C LEU A 44 2.99 10.44 -5.56
N ALA A 45 2.78 9.26 -4.97
CA ALA A 45 2.35 8.07 -5.69
C ALA A 45 0.99 8.26 -6.36
N SER A 46 -0.02 8.81 -5.64
CA SER A 46 -1.34 9.09 -6.24
C SER A 46 -1.23 10.09 -7.38
N ARG A 47 -0.52 11.21 -7.17
CA ARG A 47 -0.31 12.22 -8.21
C ARG A 47 0.34 11.64 -9.46
N ARG A 48 1.40 10.85 -9.30
CA ARG A 48 2.09 10.20 -10.44
C ARG A 48 1.17 9.25 -11.21
N ARG A 49 0.31 8.50 -10.50
CA ARG A 49 -0.69 7.64 -11.13
C ARG A 49 -1.71 8.47 -11.94
N GLU A 50 -2.21 9.56 -11.37
CA GLU A 50 -3.15 10.46 -12.05
C GLU A 50 -2.52 11.11 -13.29
N ASP A 51 -1.26 11.54 -13.21
CA ASP A 51 -0.56 12.11 -14.37
C ASP A 51 -0.38 11.09 -15.50
N VAL A 52 -0.13 9.82 -15.17
CA VAL A 52 -0.07 8.72 -16.15
C VAL A 52 -1.45 8.51 -16.79
N VAL A 53 -2.50 8.38 -15.97
CA VAL A 53 -3.88 8.19 -16.47
C VAL A 53 -4.34 9.37 -17.34
N ALA A 54 -3.94 10.59 -16.98
CA ALA A 54 -4.24 11.81 -17.72
C ALA A 54 -3.33 12.04 -18.95
N GLY A 55 -2.34 11.17 -19.21
CA GLY A 55 -1.43 11.29 -20.34
C GLY A 55 -0.44 12.47 -20.24
N LYS A 56 -0.25 13.04 -19.04
CA LYS A 56 0.67 14.17 -18.81
C LYS A 56 2.15 13.78 -18.81
N VAL A 57 2.43 12.48 -18.65
CA VAL A 57 3.78 11.93 -18.55
C VAL A 57 3.91 10.66 -19.39
N SER A 58 5.09 10.43 -19.94
CA SER A 58 5.45 9.15 -20.57
C SER A 58 6.01 8.18 -19.54
N MET A 59 5.49 6.96 -19.53
CA MET A 59 6.03 5.89 -18.69
C MET A 59 7.36 5.38 -19.25
N VAL A 60 8.22 4.86 -18.38
CA VAL A 60 9.43 4.14 -18.75
C VAL A 60 9.25 2.64 -18.49
N PRO A 61 9.91 1.74 -19.25
CA PRO A 61 9.93 0.32 -18.95
C PRO A 61 10.42 0.03 -17.52
N GLY A 62 9.76 -0.90 -16.83
CA GLY A 62 10.05 -1.18 -15.41
C GLY A 62 11.50 -1.62 -15.14
N ALA A 63 12.06 -2.46 -16.01
CA ALA A 63 13.45 -2.91 -15.89
C ALA A 63 14.44 -1.73 -15.98
N GLU A 64 14.19 -0.79 -16.90
CA GLU A 64 14.99 0.41 -17.06
C GLU A 64 14.89 1.34 -15.84
N ALA A 65 13.68 1.52 -15.30
CA ALA A 65 13.46 2.31 -14.10
C ALA A 65 14.26 1.78 -12.89
N VAL A 66 14.22 0.46 -12.66
CA VAL A 66 14.97 -0.19 -11.57
C VAL A 66 16.47 -0.06 -11.77
N ALA A 67 16.97 -0.23 -12.99
CA ALA A 67 18.39 -0.06 -13.30
C ALA A 67 18.88 1.37 -12.99
N ARG A 68 18.11 2.39 -13.39
CA ARG A 68 18.41 3.80 -13.09
C ARG A 68 18.46 4.09 -11.58
N ILE A 69 17.57 3.48 -10.79
CA ILE A 69 17.57 3.65 -9.32
C ILE A 69 18.83 3.03 -8.72
N ARG A 70 19.17 1.79 -9.11
CA ARG A 70 20.37 1.11 -8.60
C ARG A 70 21.65 1.89 -8.90
N ALA A 71 21.77 2.44 -10.11
CA ALA A 71 22.92 3.26 -10.51
C ALA A 71 23.07 4.55 -9.67
N LYS A 72 21.98 5.06 -9.07
CA LYS A 72 22.02 6.25 -8.20
C LYS A 72 22.32 5.94 -6.73
N LEU A 73 22.27 4.66 -6.34
CA LEU A 73 22.50 4.19 -4.97
C LEU A 73 23.85 3.50 -4.80
N ALA A 74 24.60 3.32 -5.89
CA ALA A 74 25.99 2.86 -5.89
C ALA A 74 26.93 4.04 -5.67
#